data_AF-A0A449D9M2-F1
#
_entry.id   AF-A0A449D9M2-F1
#
_cell.length_a   1.000
_cell.length_b   1.000
_cell.length_c   1.000
_cell.angle_alpha   90.00
_cell.angle_beta   90.00
_cell.angle_gamma   90.00
#
_symmetry.space_group_name_H-M   'P 1'
#
loop_
_entity.id
_entity.type
_entity.pdbx_description
1 polymer ?
#
loop_
_entity_poly.entity_id
_entity_poly.type
_entity_poly.pdbx_seq_one_letter_code
_entity_poly.pdbx_strand_id
1 'polypeptide(L)'
;MKKSRKEIGTELALLDAEIAAHPFASEPVKAAHAIIEQHGEENKEIIQQQLAEQNLPSLDEVGKLTAKHTFSWWKLHRARKKLIAKIERLG
;
A
#
# COMPACT_ATOMS: atom_id res chain seq x y z
N MET A 1 2.84 16.09 -27.28
CA MET A 1 2.68 17.34 -26.53
C MET A 1 3.08 17.13 -25.07
N LYS A 2 3.72 18.10 -24.41
CA LYS A 2 3.99 18.01 -22.97
C LYS A 2 2.68 18.29 -22.22
N LYS A 3 2.32 17.43 -21.25
CA LYS A 3 1.15 17.65 -20.39
C LYS A 3 1.34 18.93 -19.57
N SER A 4 0.27 19.72 -19.44
CA SER A 4 0.18 20.88 -18.56
C SER A 4 0.22 20.47 -17.08
N ARG A 5 0.59 21.41 -16.21
CA ARG A 5 0.60 21.19 -14.75
C ARG A 5 -0.77 20.75 -14.22
N LYS A 6 -1.86 21.30 -14.78
CA LYS A 6 -3.24 20.93 -14.40
C LYS A 6 -3.53 19.47 -14.73
N GLU A 7 -3.18 19.01 -15.94
CA GLU A 7 -3.38 17.62 -16.36
C GLU A 7 -2.58 16.64 -15.49
N ILE A 8 -1.34 16.99 -15.13
CA ILE A 8 -0.51 16.16 -14.23
C ILE A 8 -1.11 16.14 -12.81
N GLY A 9 -1.67 17.26 -12.33
CA GLY A 9 -2.38 17.32 -11.06
C GLY A 9 -3.63 16.42 -11.03
N THR A 10 -4.41 16.40 -12.10
CA THR A 10 -5.57 15.49 -12.23
C THR A 10 -5.12 14.03 -12.25
N GLU A 11 -4.06 13.69 -12.99
CA GLU A 11 -3.51 12.33 -13.02
C GLU A 11 -2.99 11.88 -11.64
N LEU A 12 -2.37 12.79 -10.88
CA LEU A 12 -1.92 12.51 -9.52
C LEU A 12 -3.10 12.24 -8.57
N ALA A 13 -4.17 13.04 -8.65
CA ALA A 13 -5.36 12.85 -7.82
C ALA A 13 -6.06 11.51 -8.09
N LEU A 14 -6.16 11.10 -9.36
CA LEU A 14 -6.69 9.78 -9.72
C LEU A 14 -5.83 8.66 -9.14
N LEU A 15 -4.51 8.79 -9.24
CA LEU A 15 -3.60 7.79 -8.72
C LEU A 15 -3.62 7.71 -7.18
N ASP A 16 -3.77 8.84 -6.49
CA ASP A 16 -3.95 8.88 -5.04
C ASP A 16 -5.24 8.17 -4.61
N ALA A 17 -6.33 8.32 -5.39
CA ALA A 17 -7.57 7.57 -5.16
C ALA A 17 -7.40 6.06 -5.39
N GLU A 18 -6.66 5.64 -6.42
CA GLU A 18 -6.33 4.22 -6.66
C GLU A 18 -5.48 3.62 -5.52
N ILE A 19 -4.52 4.39 -5.00
CA ILE A 19 -3.72 3.99 -3.84
C ILE A 19 -4.62 3.84 -2.61
N ALA A 20 -5.51 4.80 -2.35
CA ALA A 20 -6.42 4.73 -1.20
C ALA A 20 -7.40 3.55 -1.27
N ALA A 21 -7.81 3.14 -2.47
CA ALA A 21 -8.70 2.00 -2.69
C ALA A 21 -7.99 0.63 -2.72
N HIS A 22 -6.66 0.59 -2.70
CA HIS A 22 -5.90 -0.65 -2.81
C HIS A 22 -6.02 -1.50 -1.54
N PRO A 23 -6.02 -2.85 -1.62
CA PRO A 23 -6.12 -3.73 -0.44
C PRO A 23 -5.09 -3.44 0.65
N PHE A 24 -3.84 -3.10 0.28
CA PHE A 24 -2.79 -2.73 1.25
C PHE A 24 -3.00 -1.38 1.94
N ALA A 25 -3.89 -0.53 1.42
CA ALA A 25 -4.26 0.71 2.09
C ALA A 25 -5.33 0.49 3.17
N SER A 26 -5.93 -0.70 3.24
CA SER A 26 -6.96 -1.00 4.24
C SER A 26 -6.37 -1.10 5.65
N GLU A 27 -7.10 -0.56 6.63
CA GLU A 27 -6.67 -0.56 8.03
C GLU A 27 -6.41 -1.97 8.59
N PRO A 28 -7.23 -3.00 8.31
CA PRO A 28 -6.96 -4.35 8.81
C PRO A 28 -5.65 -4.94 8.28
N VAL A 29 -5.31 -4.67 7.01
CA VAL A 29 -4.06 -5.15 6.41
C VAL A 29 -2.86 -4.41 6.98
N LYS A 30 -2.97 -3.08 7.19
CA LYS A 30 -1.93 -2.30 7.86
C LYS A 30 -1.69 -2.77 9.29
N ALA A 31 -2.76 -2.98 10.06
CA ALA A 31 -2.67 -3.48 11.43
C ALA A 31 -2.03 -4.87 11.50
N ALA A 32 -2.40 -5.77 10.58
CA ALA A 32 -1.80 -7.09 10.49
C ALA A 32 -0.29 -7.02 10.20
N HIS A 33 0.13 -6.17 9.26
CA HIS A 33 1.56 -5.95 8.98
C HIS A 33 2.30 -5.34 10.17
N ALA A 34 1.68 -4.40 10.92
CA ALA A 34 2.31 -3.81 12.10
C ALA A 34 2.54 -4.84 13.22
N ILE A 35 1.61 -5.78 13.42
CA ILE A 35 1.79 -6.88 14.38
C ILE A 35 2.93 -7.80 13.94
N ILE A 36 3.00 -8.15 12.65
CA ILE A 36 4.10 -8.96 12.11
C ILE A 36 5.45 -8.26 12.33
N GLU A 37 5.52 -6.96 12.06
CA GLU A 37 6.73 -6.16 12.23
C GLU A 37 7.13 -6.01 13.71
N GLN A 38 6.14 -5.85 14.61
CA GLN A 38 6.39 -5.70 16.05
C GLN A 38 7.03 -6.95 16.67
N HIS A 39 6.57 -8.14 16.27
CA HIS A 39 7.03 -9.39 16.87
C HIS A 39 8.16 -10.06 16.08
N GLY A 40 8.36 -9.73 14.80
CA GLY A 40 9.30 -10.45 13.94
C GLY A 40 8.73 -11.77 13.43
N GLU A 41 9.07 -12.12 12.19
CA GLU A 41 8.48 -13.26 11.46
C GLU A 41 8.75 -14.64 12.11
N GLU A 42 9.71 -14.72 13.04
CA GLU A 42 10.03 -15.90 13.83
C GLU A 42 8.98 -16.22 14.89
N ASN A 43 8.22 -15.22 15.38
CA ASN A 43 7.26 -15.36 16.47
C ASN A 43 5.84 -15.67 15.97
N LYS A 44 5.73 -16.66 15.08
CA LYS A 44 4.50 -16.97 14.32
C LYS A 44 3.28 -17.25 15.19
N GLU A 45 3.45 -18.01 16.27
CA GLU A 45 2.35 -18.39 17.16
C GLU A 45 1.75 -17.17 17.87
N ILE A 46 2.60 -16.28 18.39
CA ILE A 46 2.21 -15.03 19.03
C ILE A 46 1.49 -14.11 18.04
N ILE A 47 2.03 -13.99 16.82
CA ILE A 47 1.42 -13.19 15.76
C ILE A 47 0.04 -13.74 15.41
N GLN A 48 -0.10 -15.05 15.18
CA GLN A 48 -1.39 -15.66 14.84
C GLN A 48 -2.43 -15.44 15.93
N GLN A 49 -2.03 -15.58 17.19
CA GLN A 49 -2.92 -15.31 18.32
C GLN A 49 -3.40 -13.85 18.32
N GLN A 50 -2.50 -12.88 18.20
CA GLN A 50 -2.88 -11.46 18.22
C GLN A 50 -3.74 -11.05 17.02
N LEU A 51 -3.45 -11.60 15.83
CA LEU A 51 -4.29 -11.37 14.65
C LEU A 51 -5.71 -11.89 14.88
N ALA A 52 -5.85 -13.09 15.45
CA ALA A 52 -7.15 -13.67 15.76
C ALA A 52 -7.91 -12.87 16.84
N GLU A 53 -7.23 -12.46 17.91
CA GLU A 53 -7.81 -11.63 18.99
C GLU A 53 -8.38 -10.29 18.46
N GLN A 54 -7.75 -9.73 17.43
CA GLN A 54 -8.14 -8.45 16.84
C GLN A 54 -9.05 -8.60 15.60
N ASN A 55 -9.49 -9.83 15.27
CA ASN A 55 -10.26 -10.13 14.05
C ASN A 55 -9.57 -9.59 12.77
N LEU A 56 -8.25 -9.68 12.73
CA LEU A 56 -7.42 -9.26 11.60
C LEU A 56 -7.17 -10.42 10.64
N PRO A 57 -6.79 -10.13 9.37
CA PRO A 57 -6.37 -11.16 8.44
C PRO A 57 -5.26 -12.03 9.02
N SER A 58 -5.40 -13.33 8.86
CA SER A 58 -4.40 -14.32 9.28
C SER A 58 -3.09 -14.18 8.50
N LEU A 59 -2.01 -14.77 9.01
CA LEU A 59 -0.71 -14.80 8.30
C LEU A 59 -0.81 -15.34 6.87
N ASP A 60 -1.63 -16.37 6.64
CA ASP A 60 -1.83 -16.95 5.31
C ASP A 60 -2.57 -15.98 4.37
N GLU A 61 -3.60 -15.29 4.87
CA GLU A 61 -4.32 -14.27 4.11
C GLU A 61 -3.43 -13.07 3.79
N VAL A 62 -2.62 -12.61 4.75
CA VAL A 62 -1.62 -11.55 4.53
C VAL A 62 -0.59 -12.00 3.50
N GLY A 63 -0.11 -13.24 3.57
CA GLY A 63 0.82 -13.81 2.59
C GLY A 63 0.24 -13.85 1.17
N LYS A 64 -1.02 -14.29 1.03
CA LYS A 64 -1.75 -14.31 -0.25
C LYS A 64 -1.96 -12.91 -0.81
N LEU A 65 -2.36 -11.96 0.04
CA LEU A 65 -2.49 -10.56 -0.34
C LEU A 65 -1.15 -10.00 -0.81
N THR A 66 -0.07 -10.29 -0.09
CA THR A 66 1.31 -9.89 -0.42
C THR A 66 1.70 -10.40 -1.80
N ALA A 67 1.59 -11.71 -2.04
CA ALA A 67 1.93 -12.33 -3.32
C ALA A 67 1.14 -11.75 -4.50
N LYS A 68 -0.13 -11.40 -4.28
CA LYS A 68 -1.02 -10.90 -5.33
C LYS A 68 -0.85 -9.40 -5.62
N HIS A 69 -0.56 -8.58 -4.61
CA HIS A 69 -0.75 -7.13 -4.70
C HIS A 69 0.54 -6.30 -4.54
N THR A 70 1.68 -6.90 -4.16
CA THR A 70 2.95 -6.17 -4.01
C THR A 70 3.41 -5.48 -5.28
N PHE A 71 3.28 -6.14 -6.43
CA PHE A 71 3.68 -5.54 -7.70
C PHE A 71 2.80 -4.34 -8.10
N SER A 72 1.47 -4.46 -7.97
CA SER A 72 0.56 -3.36 -8.28
C SER A 72 0.77 -2.18 -7.34
N TRP A 73 0.97 -2.46 -6.05
CA TRP A 73 1.27 -1.43 -5.05
C TRP A 73 2.55 -0.65 -5.39
N TRP A 74 3.63 -1.37 -5.68
CA TRP A 74 4.89 -0.76 -6.09
C TRP A 74 4.74 0.10 -7.35
N LYS A 75 4.01 -0.40 -8.36
CA LYS A 75 3.76 0.32 -9.61
C LYS A 75 3.03 1.65 -9.36
N LEU A 76 1.98 1.64 -8.53
CA LEU A 76 1.21 2.84 -8.17
C LEU A 76 2.10 3.88 -7.48
N HIS A 77 2.84 3.49 -6.44
CA HIS A 77 3.74 4.40 -5.74
C HIS A 77 4.88 4.94 -6.62
N ARG A 78 5.42 4.11 -7.51
CA ARG A 78 6.43 4.54 -8.49
C ARG A 78 5.86 5.55 -9.48
N ALA A 79 4.63 5.35 -9.96
CA ALA A 79 3.94 6.30 -10.83
C ALA A 79 3.69 7.62 -10.10
N ARG A 80 3.23 7.57 -8.85
CA ARG A 80 2.97 8.74 -8.00
C ARG A 80 4.23 9.59 -7.82
N LYS A 81 5.34 8.95 -7.44
CA LYS A 81 6.65 9.61 -7.29
C LYS A 81 7.09 10.30 -8.59
N LYS A 82 6.85 9.70 -9.75
CA LYS A 82 7.17 10.30 -11.05
C LYS A 82 6.31 11.53 -11.36
N LEU A 83 5.02 11.52 -11.03
CA LEU A 83 4.13 12.67 -11.27
C LEU A 83 4.48 13.85 -10.36
N ILE A 84 4.75 13.59 -9.08
CA ILE A 84 5.22 14.60 -8.13
C ILE A 84 6.52 15.26 -8.64
N ALA A 85 7.51 14.45 -9.01
CA ALA A 85 8.77 14.96 -9.56
C ALA A 85 8.59 15.76 -10.87
N LYS A 86 7.55 15.50 -11.66
CA LYS A 86 7.22 16.31 -12.84
C LYS A 86 6.59 17.64 -12.45
N ILE A 87 5.70 17.66 -11.46
CA ILE A 87 5.08 18.89 -10.94
C ILE A 87 6.17 19.81 -10.37
N GLU A 88 7.09 19.26 -9.57
CA GLU A 88 8.21 20.01 -8.99
C GLU A 88 9.10 20.66 -10.05
N ARG A 89 9.31 20.01 -11.20
CA ARG A 89 10.08 20.56 -12.34
C ARG A 89 9.31 21.58 -13.19
N LEU A 90 8.00 21.68 -13.01
CA LEU A 90 7.12 22.66 -13.68
C LEU A 90 6.78 23.84 -12.76
N GLY A 91 7.21 23.80 -11.50
CA GLY A 91 7.27 24.95 -10.61
C GLY A 91 8.53 25.76 -10.86
#